data_AF-A0A8D1A202-F1
#
_entry.id   AF-A0A8D1A202-F1
#
_cell.length_a   1.000
_cell.length_b   1.000
_cell.length_c   1.000
_cell.angle_alpha   90.00
_cell.angle_beta   90.00
_cell.angle_gamma   90.00
#
_symmetry.space_group_name_H-M   'P 1'
#
loop_
_entity.id
_entity.type
_entity.pdbx_description
1 polymer ?
#
loop_
_entity_poly.entity_id
_entity_poly.type
_entity_poly.pdbx_seq_one_letter_code
_entity_poly.pdbx_strand_id
1 'polypeptide(L)'
;MAKVEQVLSLEPQHELKFRGPFTDVVTTNLKLGNPTDRNVCFKVKTTAPRRYCVRPNSGIIDAGASINVSGGRRPSDEEARAEQQPCARARHAWEGGGPQ
;
A
#
# COMPACT_ATOMS: atom_id res chain seq x y z
N MET A 1 -16.31 -28.86 2.91
CA MET A 1 -16.58 -27.63 2.14
C MET A 1 -15.64 -27.62 0.94
N ALA A 2 -16.16 -27.54 -0.29
CA ALA A 2 -15.32 -27.52 -1.48
C ALA A 2 -14.53 -26.20 -1.53
N LYS A 3 -13.21 -26.29 -1.63
CA LYS A 3 -12.35 -25.13 -1.88
C LYS A 3 -12.63 -24.69 -3.31
N VAL A 4 -13.29 -23.55 -3.49
CA VAL A 4 -13.48 -22.98 -4.82
C VAL A 4 -12.11 -22.64 -5.36
N GLU A 5 -11.77 -23.21 -6.50
CA GLU A 5 -10.49 -22.95 -7.17
C GLU A 5 -10.43 -21.49 -7.61
N GLN A 6 -9.30 -20.85 -7.37
CA GLN A 6 -9.13 -19.44 -7.71
C GLN A 6 -8.90 -19.30 -9.22
N VAL A 7 -9.87 -18.71 -9.92
CA VAL A 7 -9.83 -18.59 -11.39
C VAL A 7 -9.02 -17.41 -11.91
N LEU A 8 -8.76 -16.39 -11.08
CA LEU A 8 -8.02 -15.20 -11.47
C LEU A 8 -6.52 -15.39 -11.26
N SER A 9 -5.74 -15.00 -12.27
CA SER A 9 -4.29 -14.91 -12.19
C SER A 9 -3.89 -13.59 -11.51
N LEU A 10 -3.12 -13.66 -10.42
CA LEU A 10 -2.64 -12.48 -9.70
C LEU A 10 -1.15 -12.24 -9.97
N GLU A 11 -0.81 -11.00 -10.26
CA GLU A 11 0.58 -10.55 -10.38
C GLU A 11 0.77 -9.26 -9.56
N PRO A 12 1.53 -9.30 -8.46
CA PRO A 12 2.22 -10.46 -7.85
C PRO A 12 1.25 -11.46 -7.18
N GLN A 13 1.62 -12.75 -7.17
CA GLN A 13 0.72 -13.84 -6.75
C GLN A 13 0.58 -14.01 -5.22
N HIS A 14 1.66 -13.79 -4.47
CA HIS A 14 1.71 -14.12 -3.04
C HIS A 14 1.71 -12.89 -2.13
N GLU A 15 2.46 -11.86 -2.51
CA GLU A 15 2.69 -10.70 -1.65
C GLU A 15 2.75 -9.40 -2.44
N LEU A 16 2.20 -8.34 -1.86
CA LEU A 16 2.19 -7.00 -2.41
C LEU A 16 3.17 -6.15 -1.58
N LYS A 17 4.30 -5.77 -2.17
CA LYS A 17 5.36 -5.02 -1.48
C LYS A 17 5.16 -3.53 -1.61
N PHE A 18 5.07 -2.84 -0.48
CA PHE A 18 5.08 -1.38 -0.40
C PHE A 18 6.49 -0.95 0.00
N ARG A 19 7.19 -0.24 -0.88
CA ARG A 19 8.53 0.28 -0.58
C ARG A 19 8.40 1.69 -0.02
N GLY A 20 9.03 1.92 1.13
CA GLY A 20 9.08 3.24 1.75
C GLY A 20 9.89 4.25 0.93
N PRO A 21 9.92 5.52 1.36
CA PRO A 21 9.49 6.02 2.68
C PRO A 21 7.95 6.01 2.86
N PHE A 22 7.49 5.75 4.10
CA PHE A 22 6.06 5.71 4.45
C PHE A 22 5.57 7.03 5.07
N THR A 23 6.19 8.12 4.64
CA THR A 23 5.89 9.50 5.03
C THR A 23 4.62 9.98 4.35
N ASP A 24 4.43 9.52 3.12
CA ASP A 24 3.28 9.74 2.27
C ASP A 24 2.58 8.44 1.88
N VAL A 25 1.51 8.55 1.11
CA VAL A 25 0.79 7.39 0.58
C VAL A 25 1.66 6.65 -0.43
N VAL A 26 2.07 5.43 -0.08
CA VAL A 26 2.82 4.54 -0.98
C VAL A 26 1.86 3.70 -1.79
N THR A 27 1.94 3.77 -3.11
CA THR A 27 1.08 3.00 -4.01
C THR A 27 1.84 1.85 -4.66
N THR A 28 1.16 0.72 -4.84
CA THR A 28 1.64 -0.45 -5.57
C THR A 28 0.50 -1.04 -6.37
N ASN A 29 0.83 -1.77 -7.43
CA ASN A 29 -0.13 -2.30 -8.38
C ASN A 29 -0.26 -3.81 -8.22
N LEU A 30 -1.49 -4.28 -8.29
CA LEU A 30 -1.86 -5.69 -8.36
C LEU A 30 -2.62 -5.90 -9.67
N LYS A 31 -2.06 -6.68 -10.58
CA LYS A 31 -2.72 -7.04 -11.81
C LYS A 31 -3.54 -8.30 -11.59
N LEU A 32 -4.82 -8.22 -11.95
CA LEU A 32 -5.76 -9.34 -11.96
C LEU A 32 -6.07 -9.69 -13.41
N GLY A 33 -5.67 -10.89 -13.84
CA GLY A 33 -5.98 -11.42 -15.16
C GLY A 33 -7.09 -12.45 -15.09
N ASN A 34 -8.04 -12.39 -16.03
CA ASN A 34 -9.06 -13.40 -16.22
C ASN A 34 -8.70 -14.28 -17.43
N PRO A 35 -8.10 -15.47 -17.24
CA PRO A 35 -7.78 -16.38 -18.33
C PRO A 35 -8.99 -17.16 -18.86
N THR A 36 -10.19 -16.96 -18.30
CA THR A 36 -11.39 -17.73 -18.65
C THR A 36 -12.21 -17.06 -19.75
N ASP A 37 -13.09 -17.82 -20.40
CA ASP A 37 -14.02 -17.36 -21.44
C ASP A 37 -15.32 -16.75 -20.87
N ARG A 38 -15.36 -16.43 -19.57
CA ARG A 38 -16.54 -15.89 -18.88
C ARG A 38 -16.18 -14.67 -18.06
N ASN A 39 -17.15 -13.81 -17.80
CA ASN A 39 -16.97 -12.64 -16.96
C ASN A 39 -16.83 -13.07 -15.48
N VAL A 40 -15.82 -12.53 -14.81
CA VAL A 40 -15.51 -12.86 -13.41
C VAL A 40 -15.61 -11.60 -12.55
N CYS A 41 -16.41 -11.68 -11.48
CA CYS A 41 -16.49 -10.62 -10.48
C CYS A 41 -15.39 -10.81 -9.42
N PHE A 42 -14.72 -9.71 -9.03
CA PHE A 42 -13.74 -9.72 -7.96
C PHE A 42 -14.12 -8.75 -6.83
N LYS A 43 -13.64 -9.05 -5.62
CA LYS A 43 -13.72 -8.16 -4.46
C LYS A 43 -12.47 -8.24 -3.63
N VAL A 44 -11.84 -7.09 -3.40
CA VAL A 44 -10.64 -6.95 -2.59
C VAL A 44 -11.04 -6.69 -1.14
N LYS A 45 -10.57 -7.55 -0.24
CA LYS A 45 -10.71 -7.38 1.21
C LYS A 45 -9.33 -7.16 1.81
N THR A 46 -9.22 -6.17 2.68
CA THR A 46 -8.00 -5.90 3.47
C THR A 46 -8.32 -6.10 4.94
N THR A 47 -7.35 -6.59 5.71
CA THR A 47 -7.48 -6.75 7.17
C THR A 47 -7.28 -5.43 7.93
N ALA A 48 -6.79 -4.38 7.26
CA ALA A 48 -6.57 -3.07 7.87
C ALA A 48 -7.10 -1.92 6.98
N PRO A 49 -8.44 -1.75 6.86
CA PRO A 49 -9.06 -0.76 5.96
C PRO A 49 -8.73 0.70 6.30
N ARG A 50 -8.31 0.98 7.54
CA ARG A 50 -7.83 2.32 7.94
C ARG A 50 -6.44 2.65 7.38
N ARG A 51 -5.60 1.63 7.17
CA ARG A 51 -4.21 1.77 6.71
C ARG A 51 -4.05 1.62 5.21
N TYR A 52 -4.95 0.88 4.55
CA TYR A 52 -4.84 0.61 3.12
C TYR A 52 -6.06 1.12 2.37
N CYS A 53 -5.84 1.89 1.31
CA CYS A 53 -6.84 2.21 0.30
C CYS A 53 -6.64 1.31 -0.92
N VAL A 54 -7.73 0.85 -1.53
CA VAL A 54 -7.67 0.00 -2.74
C VAL A 54 -8.65 0.54 -3.77
N ARG A 55 -8.18 0.71 -5.01
CA ARG A 55 -8.97 1.22 -6.14
C ARG A 55 -8.63 0.42 -7.41
N PRO A 56 -9.62 -0.17 -8.11
CA PRO A 56 -11.01 -0.42 -7.67
C PRO A 56 -11.09 -1.47 -6.54
N ASN A 57 -12.08 -1.35 -5.63
CA ASN A 57 -12.28 -2.34 -4.56
C ASN A 57 -13.01 -3.60 -5.04
N SER A 58 -13.90 -3.44 -6.02
CA SER A 58 -14.66 -4.52 -6.63
C SER A 58 -14.93 -4.17 -8.09
N GLY A 59 -15.18 -5.18 -8.90
CA GLY A 59 -15.50 -4.99 -10.31
C GLY A 59 -15.72 -6.31 -11.02
N ILE A 60 -15.88 -6.21 -12.33
CA ILE A 60 -16.02 -7.33 -13.25
C ILE A 60 -14.83 -7.27 -14.21
N ILE A 61 -14.24 -8.42 -14.50
CA ILE A 61 -13.21 -8.58 -15.52
C ILE A 61 -13.81 -9.44 -16.62
N ASP A 62 -13.85 -8.91 -17.84
CA ASP A 62 -14.32 -9.64 -19.01
C ASP A 62 -13.43 -10.84 -19.34
N ALA A 63 -13.95 -11.74 -20.16
CA ALA A 63 -13.22 -12.89 -20.67
C ALA A 63 -11.89 -12.47 -21.34
N GLY A 64 -10.77 -13.09 -20.96
CA GLY A 64 -9.45 -12.77 -21.48
C GLY A 64 -8.89 -11.40 -21.10
N ALA A 65 -9.61 -10.60 -20.31
CA ALA A 65 -9.19 -9.24 -19.93
C ALA A 65 -8.32 -9.25 -18.67
N SER A 66 -7.67 -8.10 -18.43
CA SER A 66 -6.90 -7.86 -17.20
C SER A 66 -7.20 -6.48 -16.65
N ILE A 67 -7.17 -6.32 -15.34
CA ILE A 67 -7.35 -5.05 -14.64
C ILE A 67 -6.22 -4.81 -13.65
N ASN A 68 -5.79 -3.55 -13.54
CA ASN A 68 -4.84 -3.12 -12.52
C ASN A 68 -5.59 -2.54 -11.32
N VAL A 69 -5.35 -3.14 -10.16
CA VAL A 69 -5.81 -2.67 -8.87
C VAL A 69 -4.67 -1.94 -8.17
N SER A 70 -4.88 -0.67 -7.84
CA SER A 70 -3.93 0.12 -7.06
C SER A 70 -4.23 -0.06 -5.57
N GLY A 71 -3.25 -0.57 -4.83
CA GLY A 71 -3.23 -0.57 -3.38
C GLY A 71 -2.35 0.57 -2.88
N GLY A 72 -2.89 1.47 -2.08
CA GLY A 72 -2.17 2.53 -1.39
C GLY A 72 -2.06 2.21 0.11
N ARG A 73 -0.86 2.31 0.69
CA ARG A 73 -0.63 2.28 2.13
C ARG A 73 -0.55 3.73 2.62
N ARG A 74 -1.42 4.10 3.56
CA ARG A 74 -1.37 5.39 4.24
C ARG A 74 -0.24 5.39 5.27
N PRO A 75 0.39 6.55 5.53
CA PRO A 75 1.29 6.71 6.67
C PRO A 75 0.54 6.35 7.95
N SER A 76 1.23 5.65 8.86
CA SER A 76 0.69 5.48 10.21
C SER A 76 0.94 6.77 10.98
N ASP A 77 0.01 7.15 11.88
CA ASP A 77 0.14 8.35 12.73
C ASP A 77 1.47 8.39 13.50
N GLU A 78 1.95 7.21 13.93
CA GLU A 78 3.23 7.02 14.60
C GLU A 78 4.45 7.29 13.72
N GLU A 79 4.37 7.01 12.41
CA GLU A 79 5.46 7.18 11.44
C GLU A 79 5.52 8.62 10.91
N ALA A 80 4.37 9.27 10.74
CA ALA A 80 4.28 10.70 10.37
C ALA A 80 4.86 11.64 11.46
N ARG A 81 4.88 11.20 12.73
CA ARG A 81 5.49 11.93 13.85
C ARG A 81 7.01 11.74 13.94
N ALA A 82 7.55 10.65 13.37
CA ALA A 82 8.99 10.37 13.40
C ALA A 82 9.78 11.30 12.47
N GLU A 83 9.21 11.68 11.31
CA GLU A 83 9.89 12.56 10.34
C GLU A 83 9.76 14.07 10.64
N GLN A 84 8.82 14.50 11.50
CA GLN A 84 8.73 15.90 11.93
C GLN A 84 9.80 16.32 12.95
N GLN A 85 10.78 15.46 13.22
CA GLN A 85 11.97 15.79 14.00
C GLN A 85 13.27 15.86 13.16
N PRO A 86 13.38 16.70 12.10
CA PRO A 86 14.68 17.20 11.68
C PRO A 86 14.92 18.54 12.41
N CYS A 87 15.98 18.62 13.21
CA CYS A 87 16.60 19.87 13.72
C CYS A 87 16.09 20.60 14.99
N ALA A 88 15.12 20.12 15.77
CA ALA A 88 14.73 20.85 17.00
C ALA A 88 15.72 20.77 18.20
N ARG A 89 16.90 20.15 18.05
CA ARG A 89 17.87 20.00 19.15
C ARG A 89 19.31 20.33 18.77
N ALA A 90 19.54 21.48 18.15
CA ALA A 90 20.90 22.03 18.03
C ALA A 90 20.96 23.57 17.96
N ARG A 91 20.08 24.30 18.65
CA ARG A 91 20.21 25.77 18.82
C ARG A 91 20.29 26.26 20.27
N HIS A 92 20.56 25.37 21.23
CA HIS A 92 20.79 25.74 22.64
C HIS A 92 22.15 25.25 23.17
N ALA A 93 23.20 25.34 22.35
CA ALA A 93 24.57 25.07 22.80
C ALA A 93 25.59 25.95 22.07
N TRP A 94 25.47 27.26 22.24
CA TRP A 94 26.63 28.16 22.19
C TRP A 94 26.38 29.35 23.12
N GLU A 95 26.40 29.09 24.42
CA GLU A 95 26.84 30.07 25.41
C GLU A 95 27.87 29.36 26.29
N GLY A 96 29.13 29.60 25.98
CA GLY A 96 30.27 29.07 26.73
C GLY A 96 31.44 30.02 26.51
N GLY A 97 31.53 31.02 27.38
CA GLY A 97 32.61 32.00 27.40
C GLY A 97 33.98 31.33 27.41
N GLY A 98 34.90 31.90 26.65
CA GLY A 98 36.32 31.57 26.74
C GLY A 98 36.87 32.00 28.11
N PRO A 99 37.79 31.22 28.71
CA PRO A 99 38.55 31.69 29.84
C PRO A 99 39.56 32.75 29.37
N GLN A 100 39.84 33.69 30.29
CA GLN A 100 40.81 34.79 30.17
C GLN A 100 42.21 34.32 29.81
#